data_AF-A0AB34U8Q0-F1
#
_entry.id   AF-A0AB34U8Q0-F1
#
_cell.length_a   1.000
_cell.length_b   1.000
_cell.length_c   1.000
_cell.angle_alpha   90.00
_cell.angle_beta   90.00
_cell.angle_gamma   90.00
#
_symmetry.space_group_name_H-M   'P 1'
#
loop_
_entity.id
_entity.type
_entity.pdbx_description
1 polymer ?
#
loop_
_entity_poly.entity_id
_entity_poly.type
_entity_poly.pdbx_seq_one_letter_code
_entity_poly.pdbx_strand_id
1 'polypeptide(L)'
;MPDHTSVIWRKQAFPAVSPRYRCSNMSAVSQLVAAGLGVAALTDFTIQGLGSVERLSGPLQGCSTDLWLLTRPDCRALRSVQTLLEALAPRLRAALLASRSA
;
A
#
# COMPACT_ATOMS: atom_id res chain seq x y z
N MET A 1 -5.95 -3.36 12.59
CA MET A 1 -6.30 -1.92 12.51
C MET A 1 -7.77 -1.75 12.13
N PRO A 2 -8.68 -1.62 13.09
CA PRO A 2 -10.09 -1.31 12.82
C PRO A 2 -10.28 0.07 12.17
N ASP A 3 -9.36 1.00 12.41
CA ASP A 3 -9.41 2.40 11.96
C ASP A 3 -8.64 2.65 10.64
N HIS A 4 -8.18 1.61 9.96
CA HIS A 4 -7.52 1.77 8.67
C HIS A 4 -8.53 2.32 7.64
N THR A 5 -8.11 3.26 6.80
CA THR A 5 -8.97 3.98 5.84
C THR A 5 -9.77 3.02 4.95
N SER A 6 -9.15 1.95 4.45
CA SER A 6 -9.86 0.93 3.64
C SER A 6 -10.95 0.16 4.40
N VAL A 7 -10.83 0.00 5.73
CA VAL A 7 -11.86 -0.64 6.57
C VAL A 7 -13.06 0.26 6.74
N ILE A 8 -12.82 1.55 6.96
CA ILE A 8 -13.83 2.61 7.08
C ILE A 8 -14.56 2.75 5.74
N TRP A 9 -13.83 2.91 4.64
CA TRP A 9 -14.38 2.99 3.30
C TRP A 9 -15.26 1.79 2.97
N ARG A 10 -14.79 0.55 3.20
CA ARG A 10 -15.59 -0.66 2.91
C ARG A 10 -16.86 -0.72 3.76
N LYS A 11 -16.83 -0.19 4.99
CA LYS A 11 -18.01 -0.08 5.88
C LYS A 11 -19.09 0.83 5.27
N GLN A 12 -18.66 1.92 4.64
CA GLN A 12 -19.54 2.90 4.03
C GLN A 12 -20.03 2.47 2.65
N ALA A 13 -19.13 1.97 1.79
CA ALA A 13 -19.45 1.57 0.42
C ALA A 13 -20.19 0.22 0.36
N PHE A 14 -19.88 -0.72 1.26
CA PHE A 14 -20.42 -2.08 1.26
C PHE A 14 -20.82 -2.51 2.69
N PRO A 15 -21.86 -1.91 3.27
CA PRO A 15 -22.26 -2.17 4.66
C PRO A 15 -22.65 -3.64 4.91
N ALA A 16 -23.19 -4.33 3.89
CA ALA A 16 -23.57 -5.74 3.98
C ALA A 16 -22.39 -6.72 3.84
N VAL A 17 -21.19 -6.26 3.45
CA VAL A 17 -20.03 -7.12 3.21
C VAL A 17 -19.22 -7.28 4.48
N SER A 18 -19.07 -8.52 4.94
CA SER A 18 -18.20 -8.91 6.06
C SER A 18 -16.90 -9.56 5.56
N PRO A 19 -15.71 -9.16 6.06
CA PRO A 19 -14.46 -9.82 5.72
C PRO A 19 -14.46 -11.29 6.19
N ARG A 20 -14.27 -12.23 5.25
CA ARG A 20 -14.16 -13.67 5.52
C ARG A 20 -12.79 -14.07 6.08
N TYR A 21 -11.75 -13.34 5.71
CA TYR A 21 -10.38 -13.60 6.12
C TYR A 21 -9.70 -12.31 6.57
N ARG A 22 -8.85 -12.39 7.60
CA ARG A 22 -8.10 -11.26 8.14
C ARG A 22 -6.62 -11.60 8.20
N CYS A 23 -5.79 -10.70 7.70
CA CYS A 23 -4.34 -10.80 7.77
C CYS A 23 -3.78 -9.73 8.72
N SER A 24 -2.64 -10.01 9.34
CA SER A 24 -1.87 -9.03 10.11
C SER A 24 -0.93 -8.18 9.25
N ASN A 25 -0.77 -8.50 7.96
CA ASN A 25 0.11 -7.79 7.03
C ASN A 25 -0.49 -7.74 5.62
N MET A 26 -0.18 -6.67 4.86
CA MET A 26 -0.73 -6.44 3.50
C MET A 26 -0.14 -7.36 2.43
N SER A 27 1.10 -7.86 2.61
CA SER A 27 1.72 -8.79 1.67
C SER A 27 0.96 -10.12 1.61
N ALA A 28 0.54 -10.65 2.76
CA ALA A 28 -0.29 -11.84 2.85
C ALA A 28 -1.65 -11.64 2.19
N VAL A 29 -2.28 -10.47 2.34
CA VAL A 29 -3.53 -10.15 1.62
C VAL A 29 -3.30 -10.24 0.11
N SER A 30 -2.23 -9.62 -0.38
CA SER A 30 -1.87 -9.60 -1.81
C SER A 30 -1.63 -11.01 -2.36
N GLN A 31 -0.88 -11.84 -1.64
CA GLN A 31 -0.60 -13.23 -2.03
C GLN A 31 -1.85 -14.10 -2.04
N LEU A 32 -2.75 -13.93 -1.06
CA LEU A 32 -4.00 -14.69 -1.00
C LEU A 32 -4.97 -14.30 -2.12
N VAL A 33 -5.03 -13.02 -2.48
CA VAL A 33 -5.79 -12.56 -3.66
C VAL A 33 -5.23 -13.20 -4.92
N ALA A 34 -3.91 -13.16 -5.12
CA ALA A 34 -3.26 -13.80 -6.27
C ALA A 34 -3.45 -15.33 -6.30
N ALA A 35 -3.61 -15.97 -5.14
CA ALA A 35 -3.95 -17.39 -5.02
C ALA A 35 -5.45 -17.71 -5.22
N GLY A 36 -6.28 -16.70 -5.50
CA GLY A 36 -7.71 -16.88 -5.78
C GLY A 36 -8.63 -16.88 -4.55
N LEU A 37 -8.17 -16.43 -3.38
CA LEU A 37 -9.01 -16.39 -2.17
C LEU A 37 -10.19 -15.41 -2.32
N GLY A 38 -10.06 -14.38 -3.16
CA GLY A 38 -11.11 -13.41 -3.43
C GLY A 38 -10.57 -12.01 -3.69
N VAL A 39 -11.36 -11.01 -3.30
CA VAL A 39 -11.09 -9.58 -3.57
C VAL A 39 -10.62 -8.86 -2.31
N ALA A 40 -9.71 -7.89 -2.47
CA ALA A 40 -9.26 -7.04 -1.37
C ALA A 40 -8.92 -5.61 -1.84
N ALA A 41 -8.97 -4.67 -0.90
CA ALA A 41 -8.38 -3.34 -1.10
C ALA A 41 -6.86 -3.45 -0.98
N LEU A 42 -6.14 -3.26 -2.09
CA LEU A 42 -4.69 -3.36 -2.19
C LEU A 42 -4.07 -2.00 -2.54
N THR A 43 -2.80 -1.81 -2.18
CA THR A 43 -2.01 -0.66 -2.61
C THR A 43 -1.40 -0.90 -3.99
N ASP A 44 -1.32 0.13 -4.83
CA ASP A 44 -0.81 -0.02 -6.21
C ASP A 44 0.59 -0.66 -6.27
N PHE A 45 1.49 -0.27 -5.37
CA PHE A 45 2.86 -0.80 -5.33
C PHE A 45 2.96 -2.26 -4.86
N THR A 46 1.95 -2.81 -4.17
CA THR A 46 1.93 -4.24 -3.81
C THR A 46 1.42 -5.12 -4.93
N ILE A 47 0.71 -4.54 -5.91
CA ILE A 47 0.18 -5.27 -7.07
C ILE A 47 1.29 -5.49 -8.10
N GLN A 48 2.29 -4.60 -8.16
CA GLN A 48 3.43 -4.75 -9.05
C GLN A 48 4.16 -6.09 -8.79
N GLY A 49 4.10 -7.00 -9.76
CA GLY A 49 4.72 -8.32 -9.69
C GLY A 49 3.81 -9.44 -9.16
N LEU A 50 2.57 -9.13 -8.76
CA LEU A 50 1.55 -10.16 -8.60
C LEU A 50 1.12 -10.67 -10.00
N GLY A 51 0.90 -11.98 -10.12
CA GLY A 51 0.39 -12.62 -11.33
C GLY A 51 -1.09 -12.27 -11.58
N SER A 52 -1.91 -13.28 -11.89
CA SER A 52 -3.33 -13.18 -12.29
C SER A 52 -4.25 -12.42 -11.31
N VAL A 53 -4.12 -11.09 -11.22
CA VAL A 53 -4.98 -10.20 -10.44
C VAL A 53 -5.54 -9.13 -11.36
N GLU A 54 -6.84 -8.86 -11.23
CA GLU A 54 -7.54 -7.86 -12.02
C GLU A 54 -7.93 -6.67 -11.13
N ARG A 55 -7.69 -5.45 -11.62
CA ARG A 55 -8.12 -4.22 -10.96
C ARG A 55 -9.62 -4.02 -11.20
N LEU A 56 -10.42 -4.13 -10.13
CA LEU A 56 -11.88 -4.02 -10.20
C LEU A 56 -12.41 -2.57 -10.16
N SER A 57 -11.57 -1.60 -9.79
CA SER A 57 -11.97 -0.21 -9.63
C SER A 57 -10.80 0.76 -9.73
N GLY A 58 -11.11 2.04 -9.91
CA GLY A 58 -10.14 3.11 -9.65
C GLY A 58 -9.73 3.22 -8.17
N PRO A 59 -8.88 4.20 -7.82
CA PRO A 59 -8.47 4.46 -6.45
C PRO A 59 -9.66 4.65 -5.52
N LEU A 60 -9.59 4.03 -4.34
CA LEU A 60 -10.66 4.11 -3.35
C LEU A 60 -10.68 5.52 -2.73
N GLN A 61 -11.84 6.19 -2.79
CA GLN A 61 -11.98 7.54 -2.26
C GLN A 61 -11.63 7.60 -0.77
N GLY A 62 -10.84 8.61 -0.38
CA GLY A 62 -10.39 8.79 1.00
C GLY A 62 -9.37 7.76 1.51
N CYS A 63 -8.90 6.84 0.66
CA CYS A 63 -7.92 5.82 1.06
C CYS A 63 -6.50 6.10 0.53
N SER A 64 -6.27 7.21 -0.16
CA SER A 64 -4.91 7.62 -0.54
C SER A 64 -4.06 7.79 0.70
N THR A 65 -2.87 7.21 0.70
CA THR A 65 -1.93 7.26 1.82
C THR A 65 -0.58 7.74 1.30
N ASP A 66 0.04 8.66 2.02
CA ASP A 66 1.38 9.13 1.71
C ASP A 66 2.44 8.18 2.26
N LEU A 67 3.64 8.22 1.68
CA LEU A 67 4.81 7.50 2.18
C LEU A 67 5.79 8.51 2.78
N TRP A 68 6.20 8.28 4.02
CA TRP A 68 7.19 9.10 4.70
C TRP A 68 8.53 8.38 4.79
N LEU A 69 9.59 9.10 4.44
CA LEU A 69 10.96 8.67 4.68
C LEU A 69 11.47 9.39 5.93
N LEU A 70 11.51 8.67 7.04
CA LEU A 70 11.79 9.23 8.36
C LEU A 70 13.18 8.81 8.84
N THR A 71 13.87 9.75 9.48
CA THR A 71 15.08 9.49 10.26
C THR A 71 14.93 10.17 11.61
N ARG A 72 15.60 9.65 12.64
CA ARG A 72 15.70 10.35 13.91
C ARG A 72 16.38 11.72 13.70
N PRO A 73 15.96 12.78 14.42
CA PRO A 73 16.52 14.13 14.24
C PRO A 73 18.04 14.20 14.47
N ASP A 74 18.55 13.47 15.46
CA ASP A 74 19.98 13.40 15.80
C ASP A 74 20.82 12.74 14.69
N CYS A 75 20.25 11.78 13.98
CA CYS A 75 20.92 11.11 12.86
C CYS A 75 20.89 11.94 11.56
N ARG A 76 20.05 12.97 11.46
CA ARG A 76 19.84 13.74 10.21
C ARG A 76 21.11 14.48 9.73
N ALA A 77 21.99 14.85 10.65
CA ALA A 77 23.25 15.54 10.33
C ALA A 77 24.37 14.57 9.85
N LEU A 78 24.19 13.26 10.02
CA LEU A 78 25.19 12.27 9.62
C LEU A 78 25.27 12.19 8.09
N ARG A 79 26.48 12.34 7.54
CA ARG A 79 26.71 12.28 6.09
C ARG A 79 26.19 10.99 5.46
N SER A 80 26.37 9.85 6.12
CA SER A 80 25.88 8.55 5.64
C SER A 80 24.35 8.51 5.51
N VAL A 81 23.64 9.09 6.48
CA VAL A 81 22.17 9.18 6.46
C VAL A 81 21.72 10.12 5.34
N GLN A 82 22.33 11.30 5.21
CA GLN A 82 22.00 12.24 4.13
C GLN A 82 22.22 11.60 2.75
N THR A 83 23.39 10.97 2.55
CA THR A 83 23.73 10.28 1.30
C THR A 83 22.70 9.19 0.97
N LEU A 84 22.30 8.38 1.95
CA LEU A 84 21.29 7.35 1.75
C LEU A 84 19.94 7.95 1.38
N LEU A 85 19.47 8.96 2.11
CA LEU A 85 18.18 9.59 1.88
C LEU A 85 18.13 10.28 0.51
N GLU A 86 19.20 10.98 0.12
CA GLU A 86 19.35 11.61 -1.20
C GLU A 86 19.33 10.59 -2.33
N ALA A 87 19.95 9.42 -2.13
CA ALA A 87 19.91 8.35 -3.12
C ALA A 87 18.55 7.63 -3.15
N LEU A 88 17.94 7.38 -2.01
CA LEU A 88 16.74 6.53 -1.89
C LEU A 88 15.46 7.28 -2.27
N ALA A 89 15.31 8.53 -1.85
CA ALA A 89 14.10 9.32 -2.06
C ALA A 89 13.66 9.39 -3.55
N PRO A 90 14.52 9.73 -4.52
CA PRO A 90 14.09 9.77 -5.93
C PRO A 90 13.73 8.39 -6.48
N ARG A 91 14.41 7.33 -6.03
CA ARG A 91 14.13 5.94 -6.45
C ARG A 91 12.77 5.47 -5.94
N LEU A 92 12.46 5.73 -4.67
CA LEU A 92 11.14 5.45 -4.10
C LEU A 92 10.04 6.23 -4.81
N ARG A 93 10.28 7.52 -5.10
CA ARG A 93 9.31 8.34 -5.82
C ARG A 93 9.03 7.82 -7.22
N ALA A 94 10.08 7.43 -7.95
CA ALA A 94 9.95 6.83 -9.28
C ALA A 94 9.16 5.51 -9.23
N ALA A 95 9.47 4.62 -8.27
CA ALA A 95 8.75 3.36 -8.08
C ALA A 95 7.26 3.58 -7.78
N LEU A 96 6.94 4.55 -6.91
CA LEU A 96 5.54 4.89 -6.58
C LEU A 96 4.77 5.45 -7.79
N LEU A 97 5.40 6.31 -8.59
CA LEU A 97 4.77 6.85 -9.80
C LEU A 97 4.52 5.75 -10.85
N ALA A 98 5.48 4.85 -11.05
CA ALA A 98 5.32 3.71 -11.95
C ALA A 98 4.19 2.77 -11.50
N SER A 99 3.95 2.66 -10.20
CA SER A 99 2.88 1.81 -9.66
C SER A 99 1.48 2.38 -9.88
N ARG A 100 1.32 3.70 -9.99
CA ARG A 100 0.02 4.35 -10.21
C ARG A 100 -0.55 4.15 -11.63
N SER A 101 0.29 3.79 -12.59
CA SER A 101 -0.06 3.65 -14.01
C SER A 101 -0.35 2.22 -14.47
N ALA A 102 -0.21 1.23 -13.57
CA ALA A 102 -0.48 -0.19 -13.81
C ALA A 102 -1.83 -0.59 -13.21
#